data_AF-A0A481YIF0-F1
#
_entry.id   AF-A0A481YIF0-F1
#
_cell.length_a   1.000
_cell.length_b   1.000
_cell.length_c   1.000
_cell.angle_alpha   90.00
_cell.angle_beta   90.00
_cell.angle_gamma   90.00
#
_symmetry.space_group_name_H-M   'P 1'
#
loop_
_entity.id
_entity.type
_entity.pdbx_description
1 polymer ?
#
loop_
_entity_poly.entity_id
_entity_poly.type
_entity_poly.pdbx_seq_one_letter_code
_entity_poly.pdbx_strand_id
1 'polypeptide(L)'
;MNKYICCLILCSMLLLYCCRNRNPIPEESNQSNGYNTTLTADEKLKINALKGGFDTIIKYLQNQLINNPNLETHAKNQYQEIVNKYSEFIEWLSNNIQKKKELADAFTIVYNFLNAKRKLQTNKISTEQIIINTINCHLQTLQNQFNVQCNNNDYAYNKIPDINTKFKLYVSFDHLLQIIHQQKTNEKSFKNIIDSLLEPAYPIAILIGTDGLEATVRKKLNDSQRQGLDSLKAALNNKTILHNFLISNKKK
;
A
#
# COMPACT_ATOMS: atom_id res chain seq x y z
N MET A 1 28.16 -2.65 -20.71
CA MET A 1 28.72 -2.16 -19.43
C MET A 1 27.85 -2.42 -18.20
N ASN A 2 26.51 -2.34 -18.25
CA ASN A 2 25.65 -2.53 -17.04
C ASN A 2 25.67 -3.92 -16.38
N LYS A 3 25.89 -5.01 -17.12
CA LYS A 3 25.91 -6.38 -16.54
C LYS A 3 27.03 -6.58 -15.52
N TYR A 4 28.19 -5.98 -15.76
CA TYR A 4 29.38 -6.14 -14.90
C TYR A 4 29.31 -5.30 -13.63
N ILE A 5 28.67 -4.12 -13.69
CA ILE A 5 28.41 -3.28 -12.52
C ILE A 5 27.46 -3.99 -11.55
N CYS A 6 26.38 -4.60 -12.06
CA CYS A 6 25.49 -5.40 -11.23
C CYS A 6 26.20 -6.60 -10.58
N CYS A 7 27.09 -7.30 -11.30
CA CYS A 7 27.89 -8.38 -10.71
C CYS A 7 28.85 -7.87 -9.63
N LEU A 8 29.56 -6.77 -9.85
CA LEU A 8 30.48 -6.18 -8.86
C LEU A 8 29.75 -5.73 -7.58
N ILE A 9 28.55 -5.16 -7.73
CA ILE A 9 27.67 -4.77 -6.62
C ILE A 9 27.15 -6.01 -5.86
N LEU A 10 26.77 -7.07 -6.57
CA LEU A 10 26.36 -8.35 -5.96
C LEU A 10 27.53 -9.01 -5.21
N CYS A 11 28.74 -8.98 -5.77
CA CYS A 11 29.94 -9.51 -5.12
C CYS A 11 30.32 -8.72 -3.86
N SER A 12 30.16 -7.39 -3.87
CA SER A 12 30.43 -6.56 -2.68
C SER A 12 29.36 -6.72 -1.59
N MET A 13 28.09 -6.97 -1.96
CA MET A 13 27.04 -7.35 -1.02
C MET A 13 27.26 -8.73 -0.39
N LEU A 14 27.74 -9.72 -1.17
CA LEU A 14 28.11 -11.04 -0.67
C LEU A 14 29.29 -10.98 0.30
N LEU A 15 30.27 -10.10 0.05
CA LEU A 15 31.39 -9.87 0.95
C LEU A 15 30.96 -9.20 2.27
N LEU A 16 29.95 -8.32 2.25
CA LEU A 16 29.36 -7.73 3.45
C LEU A 16 28.49 -8.73 4.24
N TYR A 17 27.95 -9.76 3.59
CA TYR A 17 27.19 -10.85 4.24
C TYR A 17 28.08 -11.81 5.03
N CYS A 18 29.38 -11.90 4.68
CA CYS A 18 30.36 -12.76 5.36
C CYS A 18 30.88 -12.18 6.69
N CYS A 19 30.66 -10.89 6.97
CA CYS A 19 30.95 -10.32 8.30
C CYS A 19 29.77 -10.56 9.25
N ARG A 20 29.57 -11.85 9.58
CA ARG A 20 28.63 -12.31 10.60
C ARG A 20 29.14 -11.89 11.98
N ASN A 21 28.88 -10.65 12.39
CA ASN A 21 28.90 -10.29 13.79
C ASN A 21 27.82 -11.13 14.49
N ARG A 22 28.26 -12.11 15.29
CA ARG A 22 27.41 -12.85 16.22
C ARG A 22 27.03 -11.92 17.37
N ASN A 23 26.15 -10.96 17.11
CA ASN A 23 25.45 -10.30 18.18
C ASN A 23 24.36 -11.27 18.68
N PRO A 24 24.26 -11.53 19.99
CA PRO A 24 23.15 -12.29 20.52
C PRO A 24 21.84 -11.61 20.13
N ILE A 25 20.88 -12.42 19.69
CA ILE A 25 19.48 -12.02 19.56
C ILE A 25 19.10 -11.36 20.89
N PRO A 26 18.59 -10.12 20.93
CA PRO A 26 18.04 -9.58 22.15
C PRO A 26 16.91 -10.51 22.57
N GLU A 27 17.02 -11.12 23.75
CA GLU A 27 15.93 -11.84 24.38
C GLU A 27 14.68 -10.96 24.30
N GLU A 28 13.59 -11.52 23.79
CA GLU A 28 12.27 -10.92 23.92
C GLU A 28 12.05 -10.65 25.41
N SER A 29 12.21 -9.39 25.80
CA SER A 29 11.72 -8.93 27.09
C SER A 29 10.21 -9.15 27.03
N ASN A 30 9.75 -10.18 27.73
CA ASN A 30 8.34 -10.44 28.02
C ASN A 30 7.78 -9.26 28.81
N GLN A 31 7.49 -8.17 28.12
CA GLN A 31 6.68 -7.10 28.64
C GLN A 31 5.24 -7.59 28.52
N SER A 32 4.78 -8.17 29.63
CA SER A 32 3.37 -8.41 29.93
C SER A 32 2.63 -7.07 29.87
N ASN A 33 2.33 -6.63 28.65
CA ASN A 33 1.47 -5.49 28.40
C ASN A 33 0.05 -6.05 28.35
N GLY A 34 -0.73 -5.77 29.40
CA GLY A 34 -2.15 -6.09 29.45
C GLY A 34 -2.78 -5.77 28.09
N TYR A 35 -3.41 -6.78 27.48
CA TYR A 35 -3.96 -6.70 26.14
C TYR A 35 -4.85 -5.45 26.04
N ASN A 36 -4.33 -4.37 25.44
CA ASN A 36 -5.10 -3.17 25.20
C ASN A 36 -6.22 -3.57 24.24
N THR A 37 -7.44 -3.72 24.75
CA THR A 37 -8.61 -4.23 24.00
C THR A 37 -9.13 -3.24 22.97
N THR A 38 -8.51 -2.06 22.86
CA THR A 38 -8.91 -0.99 21.95
C THR A 38 -7.77 -0.57 21.02
N LEU A 39 -8.14 0.03 19.89
CA LEU A 39 -7.20 0.67 18.96
C LEU A 39 -6.76 2.04 19.51
N THR A 40 -5.48 2.33 19.37
CA THR A 40 -4.92 3.67 19.54
C THR A 40 -5.49 4.65 18.50
N ALA A 41 -5.34 5.95 18.75
CA ALA A 41 -5.80 6.98 17.81
C ALA A 41 -5.12 6.86 16.44
N ASP A 42 -3.81 6.56 16.41
CA ASP A 42 -3.04 6.38 15.19
C ASP A 42 -3.50 5.14 14.39
N GLU A 43 -3.73 4.01 15.06
CA GLU A 43 -4.25 2.80 14.42
C GLU A 43 -5.64 3.05 13.81
N LYS A 44 -6.52 3.77 14.52
CA LYS A 44 -7.84 4.15 14.01
C LYS A 44 -7.73 4.99 12.74
N LEU A 45 -6.84 5.98 12.70
CA LEU A 45 -6.64 6.81 11.51
C LEU A 45 -6.20 5.99 10.29
N LYS A 46 -5.28 5.03 10.48
CA LYS A 46 -4.79 4.16 9.41
C LYS A 46 -5.89 3.22 8.89
N ILE A 47 -6.65 2.60 9.79
CA ILE A 47 -7.75 1.71 9.41
C ILE A 47 -8.87 2.48 8.72
N ASN A 48 -9.24 3.66 9.22
CA ASN A 48 -10.26 4.49 8.57
C ASN A 48 -9.81 4.95 7.17
N ALA A 49 -8.54 5.33 7.01
CA ALA A 49 -8.00 5.69 5.70
C ALA A 49 -8.02 4.53 4.69
N LEU A 50 -7.65 3.32 5.12
CA LEU A 50 -7.72 2.12 4.29
C LEU A 50 -9.18 1.78 3.95
N LYS A 51 -10.06 1.75 4.95
CA LYS A 51 -11.49 1.47 4.79
C LYS A 51 -12.16 2.50 3.88
N GLY A 52 -11.86 3.78 4.04
CA GLY A 52 -12.41 4.85 3.21
C GLY A 52 -12.09 4.68 1.73
N GLY A 53 -10.88 4.21 1.40
CA GLY A 53 -10.53 3.88 0.02
C GLY A 53 -11.30 2.68 -0.52
N PHE A 54 -11.45 1.61 0.27
CA PHE A 54 -12.27 0.46 -0.11
C PHE A 54 -13.75 0.81 -0.29
N ASP A 55 -14.35 1.46 0.72
CA ASP A 55 -15.75 1.87 0.70
C ASP A 55 -16.07 2.76 -0.51
N THR A 56 -15.12 3.61 -0.92
CA THR A 56 -15.29 4.46 -2.10
C THR A 56 -15.44 3.64 -3.38
N ILE A 57 -14.57 2.64 -3.59
CA ILE A 57 -14.66 1.75 -4.76
C ILE A 57 -15.93 0.90 -4.68
N ILE A 58 -16.24 0.34 -3.51
CA ILE A 58 -17.41 -0.53 -3.30
C ILE A 58 -18.70 0.23 -3.56
N LYS A 59 -18.81 1.48 -3.08
CA LYS A 59 -19.95 2.36 -3.37
C LYS A 59 -20.10 2.63 -4.87
N TYR A 60 -18.99 2.81 -5.58
CA TYR A 60 -19.02 2.94 -7.04
C TYR A 60 -19.55 1.67 -7.71
N LEU A 61 -19.07 0.49 -7.32
CA LEU A 61 -19.55 -0.79 -7.87
C LEU A 61 -21.05 -0.98 -7.59
N GLN A 62 -21.52 -0.70 -6.37
CA GLN A 62 -22.94 -0.72 -6.02
C GLN A 62 -23.76 0.25 -6.89
N ASN A 63 -23.26 1.46 -7.13
CA ASN A 63 -23.92 2.42 -8.02
C ASN A 63 -23.98 1.93 -9.46
N GLN A 64 -22.95 1.23 -9.96
CA GLN A 64 -23.00 0.61 -11.29
C GLN A 64 -24.05 -0.51 -11.35
N LEU A 65 -24.14 -1.35 -10.32
CA LEU A 65 -25.14 -2.42 -10.24
C LEU A 65 -26.58 -1.89 -10.27
N ILE A 66 -26.84 -0.73 -9.66
CA ILE A 66 -28.18 -0.12 -9.55
C ILE A 66 -28.51 0.75 -10.78
N ASN A 67 -27.58 1.61 -11.18
CA ASN A 67 -27.87 2.72 -12.10
C ASN A 67 -27.43 2.46 -13.55
N ASN A 68 -26.70 1.37 -13.82
CA ASN A 68 -26.24 1.04 -15.17
C ASN A 68 -27.02 -0.16 -15.74
N PRO A 69 -28.18 0.07 -16.40
CA PRO A 69 -28.99 -1.02 -16.95
C PRO A 69 -28.30 -1.79 -18.08
N ASN A 70 -27.27 -1.21 -18.69
CA ASN A 70 -26.49 -1.82 -19.78
C ASN A 70 -25.21 -2.50 -19.28
N LEU A 71 -25.02 -2.62 -17.96
CA LEU A 71 -23.87 -3.32 -17.39
C LEU A 71 -23.91 -4.78 -17.83
N GLU A 72 -22.84 -5.21 -18.52
CA GLU A 72 -22.72 -6.59 -19.00
C GLU A 72 -22.92 -7.60 -17.88
N THR A 73 -23.62 -8.70 -18.17
CA THR A 73 -23.94 -9.74 -17.17
C THR A 73 -22.71 -10.25 -16.43
N HIS A 74 -21.58 -10.43 -17.13
CA HIS A 74 -20.34 -10.87 -16.49
C HIS A 74 -19.80 -9.83 -15.50
N ALA A 75 -19.74 -8.56 -15.89
CA ALA A 75 -19.31 -7.47 -15.02
C ALA A 75 -20.27 -7.31 -13.82
N LYS A 76 -21.58 -7.43 -14.04
CA LYS A 76 -22.59 -7.41 -12.99
C LYS A 76 -22.36 -8.50 -11.93
N ASN A 77 -22.10 -9.73 -12.37
CA ASN A 77 -21.81 -10.84 -11.46
C ASN A 77 -20.53 -10.60 -10.67
N GLN A 78 -19.45 -10.18 -11.34
CA GLN A 78 -18.19 -9.86 -10.67
C GLN A 78 -18.36 -8.74 -9.63
N TYR A 79 -19.05 -7.65 -9.98
CA TYR A 79 -19.28 -6.54 -9.05
C TYR A 79 -20.09 -6.99 -7.84
N GLN A 80 -21.13 -7.80 -8.03
CA GLN A 80 -21.93 -8.34 -6.93
C GLN A 80 -21.08 -9.21 -5.99
N GLU A 81 -20.22 -10.07 -6.54
CA GLU A 81 -19.33 -10.93 -5.75
C GLU A 81 -18.32 -10.11 -4.95
N ILE A 82 -17.69 -9.10 -5.56
CA ILE A 82 -16.76 -8.21 -4.87
C ILE A 82 -17.45 -7.47 -3.72
N VAL A 83 -18.63 -6.89 -3.97
CA VAL A 83 -19.43 -6.17 -2.96
C VAL A 83 -19.78 -7.08 -1.78
N ASN A 84 -20.27 -8.29 -2.06
CA ASN A 84 -20.66 -9.26 -1.02
C ASN A 84 -19.43 -9.71 -0.20
N LYS A 85 -18.35 -10.09 -0.88
CA LYS A 85 -17.11 -10.55 -0.22
C LYS A 85 -16.48 -9.47 0.64
N TYR A 86 -16.48 -8.22 0.18
CA TYR A 86 -16.00 -7.10 0.97
C TYR A 86 -16.85 -6.88 2.23
N SER A 87 -18.17 -6.97 2.13
CA SER A 87 -19.08 -6.82 3.28
C SER A 87 -18.79 -7.88 4.35
N GLU A 88 -18.69 -9.15 3.94
CA GLU A 88 -18.32 -10.27 4.84
C GLU A 88 -16.95 -10.06 5.50
N PHE A 89 -15.97 -9.59 4.72
CA PHE A 89 -14.62 -9.34 5.21
C PHE A 89 -14.56 -8.21 6.23
N ILE A 90 -15.22 -7.08 5.99
CA ILE A 90 -15.24 -5.94 6.91
C ILE A 90 -16.00 -6.27 8.19
N GLU A 91 -17.11 -6.99 8.11
CA GLU A 91 -17.84 -7.47 9.29
C GLU A 91 -16.94 -8.38 10.14
N TRP A 92 -16.29 -9.37 9.51
CA TRP A 92 -15.33 -10.22 10.20
C TRP A 92 -14.18 -9.42 10.83
N LEU A 93 -13.57 -8.50 10.09
CA LEU A 93 -12.50 -7.65 10.60
C LEU A 93 -12.98 -6.78 11.76
N SER A 94 -14.24 -6.34 11.73
CA SER A 94 -14.84 -5.51 12.78
C SER A 94 -14.82 -6.18 14.15
N ASN A 95 -14.96 -7.50 14.18
CA ASN A 95 -14.97 -8.34 15.37
C ASN A 95 -13.56 -8.77 15.84
N ASN A 96 -12.50 -8.44 15.08
CA ASN A 96 -11.12 -8.89 15.35
C ASN A 96 -10.18 -7.71 15.63
N ILE A 97 -10.15 -7.21 16.87
CA ILE A 97 -9.33 -6.03 17.25
C ILE A 97 -7.85 -6.25 16.97
N GLN A 98 -7.31 -7.43 17.30
CA GLN A 98 -5.89 -7.72 17.09
C GLN A 98 -5.52 -7.68 15.60
N LYS A 99 -6.39 -8.21 14.74
CA LYS A 99 -6.21 -8.17 13.28
C LYS A 99 -6.27 -6.73 12.74
N LYS A 100 -7.10 -5.86 13.31
CA LYS A 100 -7.08 -4.42 12.97
C LYS A 100 -5.74 -3.76 13.33
N LYS A 101 -5.11 -4.13 14.45
CA LYS A 101 -3.78 -3.60 14.82
C LYS A 101 -2.70 -4.06 13.84
N GLU A 102 -2.68 -5.36 13.54
CA GLU A 102 -1.77 -5.94 12.54
C GLU A 102 -1.93 -5.25 11.17
N LEU A 103 -3.18 -5.03 10.72
CA LEU A 103 -3.45 -4.33 9.46
C LEU A 103 -3.04 -2.85 9.49
N ALA A 104 -3.27 -2.17 10.61
CA ALA A 104 -2.82 -0.79 10.79
C ALA A 104 -1.29 -0.69 10.72
N ASP A 105 -0.57 -1.61 11.37
CA ASP A 105 0.89 -1.65 11.32
C ASP A 105 1.40 -1.90 9.89
N ALA A 106 0.86 -2.92 9.21
CA ALA A 106 1.22 -3.24 7.83
C ALA A 106 0.95 -2.08 6.87
N PHE A 107 -0.17 -1.36 7.04
CA PHE A 107 -0.53 -0.21 6.22
C PHE A 107 0.31 1.06 6.51
N THR A 108 1.12 1.07 7.57
CA THR A 108 1.86 2.27 8.03
C THR A 108 2.71 2.92 6.94
N ILE A 109 3.40 2.13 6.09
CA ILE A 109 4.27 2.69 5.05
C ILE A 109 3.46 3.43 3.99
N VAL A 110 2.38 2.79 3.51
CA VAL A 110 1.47 3.39 2.53
C VAL A 110 0.80 4.62 3.14
N TYR A 111 0.29 4.53 4.36
CA TYR A 111 -0.34 5.65 5.05
C TYR A 111 0.61 6.84 5.23
N ASN A 112 1.84 6.60 5.68
CA ASN A 112 2.84 7.65 5.88
C ASN A 112 3.21 8.32 4.56
N PHE A 113 3.36 7.55 3.49
CA PHE A 113 3.55 8.08 2.14
C PHE A 113 2.39 9.01 1.74
N LEU A 114 1.14 8.54 1.86
CA LEU A 114 -0.05 9.31 1.50
C LEU A 114 -0.21 10.56 2.38
N ASN A 115 0.04 10.47 3.68
CA ASN A 115 0.00 11.59 4.61
C ASN A 115 1.10 12.62 4.31
N ALA A 116 2.31 12.19 3.94
CA ALA A 116 3.38 13.09 3.51
C ALA A 116 2.98 13.84 2.24
N LYS A 117 2.40 13.15 1.25
CA LYS A 117 1.88 13.77 0.02
C LYS A 117 0.76 14.77 0.33
N ARG A 118 -0.18 14.40 1.20
CA ARG A 118 -1.25 15.30 1.69
C ARG A 118 -0.66 16.58 2.27
N LYS A 119 0.31 16.48 3.19
CA LYS A 119 0.93 17.65 3.86
C LYS A 119 1.54 18.66 2.88
N LEU A 120 2.01 18.20 1.71
CA LEU A 120 2.55 19.07 0.66
C LEU A 120 1.47 19.86 -0.09
N GLN A 121 0.20 19.46 0.02
CA GLN A 121 -0.92 20.05 -0.72
C GLN A 121 -1.89 20.81 0.18
N THR A 122 -2.26 20.21 1.32
CA THR A 122 -3.24 20.79 2.23
C THR A 122 -3.14 20.20 3.63
N ASN A 123 -3.36 21.04 4.63
CA ASN A 123 -3.54 20.64 6.02
C ASN A 123 -5.01 20.71 6.49
N LYS A 124 -5.94 21.06 5.60
CA LYS A 124 -7.34 21.29 5.94
C LYS A 124 -8.18 20.00 6.01
N ILE A 125 -7.77 18.96 5.29
CA ILE A 125 -8.49 17.69 5.21
C ILE A 125 -7.60 16.54 5.65
N SER A 126 -8.22 15.44 6.11
CA SER A 126 -7.51 14.25 6.59
C SER A 126 -6.92 13.43 5.43
N THR A 127 -6.01 12.51 5.75
CA THR A 127 -5.47 11.55 4.77
C THR A 127 -6.57 10.66 4.20
N GLU A 128 -7.51 10.22 5.04
CA GLU A 128 -8.71 9.48 4.62
C GLU A 128 -9.51 10.26 3.58
N GLN A 129 -9.82 11.53 3.86
CA GLN A 129 -10.60 12.35 2.93
C GLN A 129 -9.86 12.58 1.60
N ILE A 130 -8.54 12.77 1.64
CA ILE A 130 -7.74 12.84 0.41
C ILE A 130 -7.85 11.55 -0.40
N ILE A 131 -7.74 10.37 0.23
CA ILE A 131 -7.85 9.09 -0.46
C ILE A 131 -9.22 8.96 -1.13
N ILE A 132 -10.29 9.22 -0.38
CA ILE A 132 -11.68 9.18 -0.87
C ILE A 132 -11.84 10.11 -2.08
N ASN A 133 -11.41 11.36 -1.96
CA ASN A 133 -11.57 12.35 -3.01
C ASN A 133 -10.72 12.02 -4.25
N THR A 134 -9.49 11.52 -4.07
CA THR A 134 -8.64 11.09 -5.19
C THR A 134 -9.23 9.90 -5.94
N ILE A 135 -9.72 8.88 -5.22
CA ILE A 135 -10.34 7.70 -5.84
C ILE A 135 -11.63 8.09 -6.55
N ASN A 136 -12.51 8.86 -5.92
CA ASN A 136 -13.74 9.37 -6.54
C ASN A 136 -13.44 10.16 -7.82
N CYS A 137 -12.43 11.03 -7.79
CA CYS A 137 -11.99 11.78 -8.96
C CYS A 137 -11.58 10.83 -10.10
N HIS A 138 -10.80 9.79 -9.83
CA HIS A 138 -10.44 8.80 -10.86
C HIS A 138 -11.66 8.07 -11.41
N LEU A 139 -12.56 7.61 -10.53
CA LEU A 139 -13.77 6.89 -10.94
C LEU A 139 -14.71 7.75 -11.79
N GLN A 140 -14.84 9.05 -11.49
CA GLN A 140 -15.59 10.00 -12.31
C GLN A 140 -14.98 10.16 -13.71
N THR A 141 -13.64 10.17 -13.82
CA THR A 141 -12.98 10.22 -15.14
C THR A 141 -13.23 8.96 -15.98
N LEU A 142 -13.43 7.79 -15.35
CA LEU A 142 -13.80 6.56 -16.07
C LEU A 142 -15.24 6.59 -16.61
N GLN A 143 -16.13 7.40 -16.04
CA GLN A 143 -17.54 7.48 -16.42
C GLN A 143 -17.82 8.41 -17.63
N ASN A 144 -16.82 8.66 -18.48
CA ASN A 144 -16.93 9.51 -19.68
C ASN A 144 -17.48 10.93 -19.43
N GLN A 145 -17.30 11.45 -18.22
CA GLN A 145 -17.51 12.86 -17.96
C GLN A 145 -16.25 13.62 -18.40
N PHE A 146 -16.08 13.75 -19.72
CA PHE A 146 -15.08 14.65 -20.31
C PHE A 146 -15.38 16.05 -19.76
N ASN A 147 -14.50 16.59 -18.91
CA ASN A 147 -14.60 17.85 -18.16
C ASN A 147 -14.90 17.76 -16.65
N VAL A 148 -14.74 16.60 -15.98
CA VAL A 148 -14.72 16.61 -14.50
C VAL A 148 -13.45 17.30 -14.02
N GLN A 149 -13.57 18.59 -13.76
CA GLN A 149 -12.66 19.29 -12.89
C GLN A 149 -12.93 18.78 -11.47
N CYS A 150 -12.19 17.75 -11.08
CA CYS A 150 -12.07 17.44 -9.68
C CYS A 150 -11.61 18.74 -8.97
N ASN A 151 -12.23 19.13 -7.85
CA ASN A 151 -11.84 20.32 -7.09
C ASN A 151 -10.37 20.25 -6.61
N ASN A 152 -9.47 21.04 -7.21
CA ASN A 152 -8.01 20.98 -7.02
C ASN A 152 -7.53 21.03 -5.55
N ASN A 153 -8.38 21.48 -4.63
CA ASN A 153 -8.06 21.63 -3.21
C ASN A 153 -8.41 20.38 -2.36
N ASP A 154 -9.22 19.48 -2.91
CA ASP A 154 -9.85 18.39 -2.15
C ASP A 154 -9.21 17.03 -2.40
N TYR A 155 -8.33 16.89 -3.38
CA TYR A 155 -7.62 15.64 -3.63
C TYR A 155 -6.15 15.92 -3.88
N ALA A 156 -5.34 14.94 -3.57
CA ALA A 156 -3.91 15.04 -3.75
C ALA A 156 -3.57 15.03 -5.25
N TYR A 157 -2.41 15.46 -5.72
CA TYR A 157 -1.87 15.12 -7.05
C TYR A 157 -2.30 15.95 -8.27
N ASN A 158 -3.03 17.08 -8.13
CA ASN A 158 -3.34 17.91 -9.30
C ASN A 158 -2.26 18.93 -9.73
N LYS A 159 -1.26 19.20 -8.88
CA LYS A 159 -0.19 20.19 -9.15
C LYS A 159 1.14 19.57 -9.59
N ILE A 160 1.22 18.24 -9.64
CA ILE A 160 2.42 17.51 -10.09
C ILE A 160 2.04 16.88 -11.44
N PRO A 161 2.85 16.98 -12.50
CA PRO A 161 2.56 16.35 -13.80
C PRO A 161 2.45 14.81 -13.77
N ASP A 162 2.50 14.17 -12.59
CA ASP A 162 2.27 12.74 -12.41
C ASP A 162 0.78 12.43 -12.41
N ILE A 163 0.14 12.61 -13.58
CA ILE A 163 -1.23 12.16 -13.95
C ILE A 163 -1.48 10.71 -13.48
N ASN A 164 -0.41 9.93 -13.34
CA ASN A 164 -0.44 8.54 -12.92
C ASN A 164 -0.76 8.35 -11.43
N THR A 165 -0.65 9.35 -10.55
CA THR A 165 -0.81 9.08 -9.09
C THR A 165 -2.24 8.72 -8.69
N LYS A 166 -3.26 9.33 -9.33
CA LYS A 166 -4.67 8.99 -9.08
C LYS A 166 -4.96 7.55 -9.49
N PHE A 167 -4.47 7.17 -10.67
CA PHE A 167 -4.56 5.81 -11.21
C PHE A 167 -3.81 4.81 -10.33
N LYS A 168 -2.56 5.11 -9.94
CA LYS A 168 -1.76 4.28 -9.03
C LYS A 168 -2.47 4.04 -7.69
N LEU A 169 -3.11 5.08 -7.13
CA LEU A 169 -3.88 4.96 -5.90
C LEU A 169 -5.08 4.04 -6.11
N TYR A 170 -5.88 4.29 -7.14
CA TYR A 170 -7.02 3.44 -7.47
C TYR A 170 -6.61 1.97 -7.67
N VAL A 171 -5.63 1.71 -8.54
CA VAL A 171 -5.13 0.36 -8.84
C VAL A 171 -4.58 -0.34 -7.59
N SER A 172 -3.98 0.40 -6.66
CA SER A 172 -3.51 -0.15 -5.39
C SER A 172 -4.65 -0.63 -4.51
N PHE A 173 -5.71 0.17 -4.36
CA PHE A 173 -6.86 -0.19 -3.54
C PHE A 173 -7.73 -1.26 -4.21
N ASP A 174 -7.93 -1.16 -5.53
CA ASP A 174 -8.59 -2.20 -6.33
C ASP A 174 -7.84 -3.53 -6.20
N HIS A 175 -6.52 -3.54 -6.31
CA HIS A 175 -5.73 -4.76 -6.12
C HIS A 175 -5.97 -5.42 -4.75
N LEU A 176 -6.02 -4.64 -3.67
CA LEU A 176 -6.31 -5.18 -2.34
C LEU A 176 -7.75 -5.70 -2.22
N LEU A 177 -8.73 -5.07 -2.89
CA LEU A 177 -10.09 -5.60 -2.99
C LEU A 177 -10.15 -6.90 -3.79
N GLN A 178 -9.38 -7.01 -4.87
CA GLN A 178 -9.27 -8.24 -5.66
C GLN A 178 -8.69 -9.39 -4.82
N ILE A 179 -7.74 -9.10 -3.92
CA ILE A 179 -7.28 -10.10 -2.95
C ILE A 179 -8.44 -10.62 -2.10
N ILE A 180 -9.28 -9.72 -1.57
CA ILE A 180 -10.45 -10.11 -0.76
C ILE A 180 -11.41 -10.99 -1.57
N HIS A 181 -11.71 -10.58 -2.80
CA HIS A 181 -12.63 -11.27 -3.69
C HIS A 181 -12.14 -12.69 -4.07
N GLN A 182 -10.84 -12.84 -4.37
CA GLN A 182 -10.28 -14.10 -4.89
C GLN A 182 -10.04 -15.17 -3.82
N GLN A 183 -9.99 -14.82 -2.53
CA GLN A 183 -9.73 -15.79 -1.48
C GLN A 183 -11.00 -16.41 -0.92
N LYS A 184 -10.90 -17.70 -0.57
CA LYS A 184 -12.02 -18.47 -0.03
C LYS A 184 -12.41 -18.09 1.40
N THR A 185 -11.46 -17.57 2.19
CA THR A 185 -11.65 -17.29 3.62
C THR A 185 -11.10 -15.91 3.99
N ASN A 186 -11.74 -15.27 4.96
CA ASN A 186 -11.33 -13.94 5.45
C ASN A 186 -9.91 -13.94 6.03
N GLU A 187 -9.50 -15.00 6.72
CA GLU A 187 -8.14 -15.12 7.25
C GLU A 187 -7.09 -15.16 6.12
N LYS A 188 -7.41 -15.84 5.00
CA LYS A 188 -6.50 -15.88 3.85
C LYS A 188 -6.48 -14.55 3.12
N SER A 189 -7.63 -13.88 2.96
CA SER A 189 -7.70 -12.51 2.44
C SER A 189 -6.84 -11.57 3.28
N PHE A 190 -7.00 -11.65 4.60
CA PHE A 190 -6.27 -10.85 5.57
C PHE A 190 -4.76 -11.04 5.43
N LYS A 191 -4.28 -12.29 5.49
CA LYS A 191 -2.87 -12.61 5.33
C LYS A 191 -2.30 -12.06 4.01
N ASN A 192 -3.00 -12.28 2.90
CA ASN A 192 -2.55 -11.82 1.58
C ASN A 192 -2.52 -10.28 1.45
N ILE A 193 -3.42 -9.57 2.15
CA ILE A 193 -3.36 -8.09 2.23
C ILE A 193 -2.14 -7.66 3.03
N ILE A 194 -1.90 -8.27 4.20
CA ILE A 194 -0.73 -7.97 5.04
C ILE A 194 0.56 -8.21 4.22
N ASP A 195 0.69 -9.36 3.58
CA ASP A 195 1.83 -9.70 2.74
C ASP A 195 1.98 -8.69 1.59
N SER A 196 0.88 -8.30 0.93
CA SER A 196 0.90 -7.29 -0.13
C SER A 196 1.30 -5.90 0.33
N LEU A 197 1.15 -5.56 1.62
CA LEU A 197 1.53 -4.27 2.20
C LEU A 197 2.96 -4.28 2.75
N LEU A 198 3.36 -5.36 3.43
CA LEU A 198 4.71 -5.54 4.00
C LEU A 198 5.75 -5.95 2.96
N GLU A 199 5.30 -6.58 1.87
CA GLU A 199 6.11 -6.93 0.71
C GLU A 199 5.51 -6.34 -0.57
N PRO A 200 5.42 -4.98 -0.66
CA PRO A 200 4.59 -4.22 -1.58
C PRO A 200 4.35 -4.87 -2.93
N ALA A 201 3.21 -5.51 -3.16
CA ALA A 201 2.84 -6.04 -4.47
C ALA A 201 2.99 -4.95 -5.55
N TYR A 202 3.13 -5.33 -6.82
CA TYR A 202 3.45 -4.37 -7.89
C TYR A 202 2.58 -3.09 -7.87
N PRO A 203 1.24 -3.15 -7.69
CA PRO A 203 0.41 -1.96 -7.51
C PRO A 203 0.86 -1.06 -6.34
N ILE A 204 1.07 -1.64 -5.16
CA ILE A 204 1.50 -0.93 -3.96
C ILE A 204 2.91 -0.34 -4.14
N ALA A 205 3.83 -1.10 -4.74
CA ALA A 205 5.20 -0.68 -5.03
C ALA A 205 5.25 0.55 -5.96
N ILE A 206 4.41 0.57 -7.00
CA ILE A 206 4.31 1.73 -7.89
C ILE A 206 3.74 2.93 -7.14
N LEU A 207 2.73 2.74 -6.28
CA LEU A 207 2.13 3.83 -5.51
C LEU A 207 3.14 4.51 -4.59
N ILE A 208 3.83 3.73 -3.75
CA ILE A 208 4.75 4.28 -2.75
C ILE A 208 6.11 4.69 -3.34
N GLY A 209 6.41 4.23 -4.56
CA GLY A 209 7.64 4.53 -5.29
C GLY A 209 8.91 3.99 -4.62
N THR A 210 10.07 4.42 -5.13
CA THR A 210 11.38 3.98 -4.62
C THR A 210 11.58 4.28 -3.14
N ASP A 211 11.14 5.46 -2.68
CA ASP A 211 11.39 5.88 -1.30
C ASP A 211 10.56 5.04 -0.31
N GLY A 212 9.31 4.70 -0.65
CA GLY A 212 8.49 3.80 0.16
C GLY A 212 8.97 2.35 0.13
N LEU A 213 9.45 1.87 -1.02
CA LEU A 213 10.08 0.54 -1.12
C LEU A 213 11.35 0.46 -0.28
N GLU A 214 12.20 1.49 -0.33
CA GLU A 214 13.40 1.58 0.49
C GLU A 214 13.06 1.55 1.98
N ALA A 215 12.06 2.32 2.41
CA ALA A 215 11.57 2.30 3.79
C ALA A 215 11.08 0.91 4.21
N THR A 216 10.42 0.19 3.31
CA THR A 216 9.96 -1.19 3.56
C THR A 216 11.13 -2.14 3.75
N VAL A 217 12.13 -2.09 2.87
CA VAL A 217 13.31 -2.94 2.97
C VAL A 217 14.09 -2.63 4.24
N ARG A 218 14.33 -1.36 4.57
CA ARG A 218 15.10 -0.94 5.75
C ARG A 218 14.54 -1.44 7.08
N LYS A 219 13.23 -1.64 7.20
CA LYS A 219 12.62 -2.25 8.41
C LYS A 219 13.13 -3.66 8.68
N LYS A 220 13.54 -4.40 7.64
CA LYS A 220 14.05 -5.78 7.73
C LYS A 220 15.57 -5.88 7.82
N LEU A 221 16.29 -4.76 7.63
CA LEU A 221 17.75 -4.72 7.59
C LEU A 221 18.32 -4.38 8.97
N ASN A 222 19.43 -5.03 9.33
CA ASN A 222 20.30 -4.60 10.42
C ASN A 222 21.15 -3.37 10.02
N ASP A 223 21.89 -2.80 10.97
CA ASP A 223 22.62 -1.55 10.73
C ASP A 223 23.70 -1.65 9.65
N SER A 224 24.45 -2.76 9.60
CA SER A 224 25.44 -2.99 8.55
C SER A 224 24.79 -3.12 7.17
N GLN A 225 23.66 -3.80 7.08
CA GLN A 225 22.90 -3.92 5.83
C GLN A 225 22.30 -2.59 5.38
N ARG A 226 21.86 -1.73 6.33
CA ARG A 226 21.38 -0.37 6.02
C ARG A 226 22.50 0.47 5.43
N GLN A 227 23.70 0.44 6.01
CA GLN A 227 24.87 1.12 5.47
C GLN A 227 25.23 0.60 4.06
N GLY A 228 25.16 -0.73 3.85
CA GLY A 228 25.34 -1.32 2.53
C GLY A 228 24.32 -0.82 1.50
N LEU A 229 23.05 -0.68 1.89
CA LEU A 229 22.01 -0.09 1.04
C LEU A 229 22.27 1.39 0.74
N ASP A 230 22.79 2.16 1.69
CA ASP A 230 23.21 3.54 1.49
C ASP A 230 24.36 3.65 0.49
N SER A 231 25.39 2.81 0.62
CA SER A 231 26.48 2.72 -0.34
C SER A 231 25.99 2.31 -1.74
N LEU A 232 25.08 1.34 -1.82
CA LEU A 232 24.47 0.95 -3.09
C LEU A 232 23.72 2.11 -3.74
N LYS A 233 22.89 2.81 -2.97
CA LYS A 233 22.11 3.96 -3.43
C LYS A 233 23.03 5.07 -3.97
N ALA A 234 24.12 5.37 -3.26
CA ALA A 234 25.12 6.32 -3.69
C ALA A 234 25.84 5.87 -4.98
N ALA A 235 26.20 4.59 -5.08
CA ALA A 235 26.90 4.03 -6.23
C ALA A 235 26.03 3.97 -7.50
N LEU A 236 24.75 3.60 -7.37
CA LEU A 236 23.83 3.52 -8.52
C LEU A 236 23.54 4.90 -9.11
N ASN A 237 23.47 5.94 -8.25
CA ASN A 237 23.13 7.32 -8.60
C ASN A 237 21.94 7.45 -9.59
N ASN A 238 21.01 6.50 -9.54
CA ASN A 238 19.88 6.41 -10.46
C ASN A 238 18.67 5.78 -9.74
N LYS A 239 17.64 6.60 -9.54
CA LYS A 239 16.44 6.21 -8.78
C LYS A 239 15.65 5.07 -9.44
N THR A 240 15.68 4.97 -10.78
CA THR A 240 15.01 3.91 -11.54
C THR A 240 15.73 2.58 -11.40
N ILE A 241 17.07 2.57 -11.46
CA ILE A 241 17.85 1.33 -11.27
C ILE A 241 17.69 0.84 -9.83
N LEU A 242 17.73 1.75 -8.83
CA LEU A 242 17.47 1.41 -7.44
C LEU A 242 16.05 0.86 -7.24
N HIS A 243 15.04 1.45 -7.88
CA HIS A 243 13.66 0.96 -7.83
C HIS A 243 13.57 -0.50 -8.31
N ASN A 244 14.16 -0.79 -9.48
CA ASN A 244 14.15 -2.13 -10.05
C ASN A 244 14.91 -3.12 -9.18
N PHE A 245 16.01 -2.70 -8.55
CA PHE A 245 16.74 -3.52 -7.58
C PHE A 245 15.85 -3.88 -6.37
N LEU A 246 15.19 -2.90 -5.77
CA LEU A 246 14.32 -3.09 -4.60
C LEU A 246 13.11 -4.00 -4.91
N ILE A 247 12.58 -3.96 -6.14
CA ILE A 247 11.52 -4.87 -6.58
C ILE A 247 12.05 -6.28 -6.85
N SER A 248 13.22 -6.40 -7.49
CA SER A 248 13.76 -7.69 -7.96
C SER A 248 14.33 -8.54 -6.82
N ASN A 249 14.80 -7.92 -5.75
CA ASN A 249 15.40 -8.62 -4.61
C ASN A 249 14.38 -9.32 -3.69
N LYS A 250 13.11 -9.44 -4.12
CA LYS A 250 12.07 -10.19 -3.40
C LYS A 250 12.15 -11.71 -3.59
N LYS A 251 12.99 -12.18 -4.51
CA LYS A 251 13.09 -13.60 -4.90
C LYS A 251 14.43 -14.26 -4.55
N LYS A 252 15.28 -13.59 -3.78
CA LYS A 252 16.63 -14.04 -3.41
C LYS A 252 16.87 -13.78 -1.94
#